data_AF-A0A2W6V981-F1
#
_entry.id   AF-A0A2W6V981-F1
#
_cell.length_a   1.000
_cell.length_b   1.000
_cell.length_c   1.000
_cell.angle_alpha   90.00
_cell.angle_beta   90.00
_cell.angle_gamma   90.00
#
_symmetry.space_group_name_H-M   'P 1'
#
loop_
_entity.id
_entity.type
_entity.pdbx_description
1 polymer ?
#
loop_
_entity_poly.entity_id
_entity_poly.type
_entity_poly.pdbx_seq_one_letter_code
_entity_poly.pdbx_strand_id
1 'polypeptide(L)'
;MKSPQRVADVRPLPIAVRPLPAETVSGYLARLATANMLTPRDLRLHVTAIAGLSPSRPNLERAAAWAERLGGLTPGHFDADARRNAMYVRCQHYQWQPTRCRQCGYTQRPRTACQRCSDGADTTVCRRGGAVCNRHRRWHIDGADLDLTPFPEYAHAERCLSGTLWKRGIGLTTGELQLAATLIRYWAVDDQISPRVAERMAALGVDELSPETVFLVAYPEVVNLTTVLTDLSFASYLLSPRFSLAEQVWALEAAVITIMRGSTTPRLHHVAEKIVSRGKAAVETAFGMRQNAHNKRPATLEKALIAASQRHRSCLLRHLSTVRIQVPPFKPGVAAPRNGVLVRRQPLPDLALQE
;
A
#
# COMPACT_ATOMS: atom_id res chain seq x y z
N MET A 1 -9.69 -9.60 -34.37
CA MET A 1 -8.80 -10.16 -33.31
C MET A 1 -8.53 -11.61 -33.65
N LYS A 2 -7.27 -12.07 -33.65
CA LYS A 2 -6.96 -13.50 -33.81
C LYS A 2 -7.48 -14.25 -32.58
N SER A 3 -8.07 -15.42 -32.79
CA SER A 3 -8.45 -16.32 -31.69
C SER A 3 -7.20 -16.71 -30.89
N PRO A 4 -7.28 -16.74 -29.55
CA PRO A 4 -6.14 -17.13 -28.73
C PRO A 4 -5.71 -18.57 -29.05
N GLN A 5 -4.41 -18.80 -29.11
CA GLN A 5 -3.85 -20.15 -29.19
C GLN A 5 -4.17 -20.91 -27.90
N ARG A 6 -4.50 -22.19 -28.00
CA ARG A 6 -4.72 -23.02 -26.81
C ARG A 6 -3.44 -23.09 -26.00
N VAL A 7 -3.54 -22.92 -24.69
CA VAL A 7 -2.38 -22.94 -23.78
C VAL A 7 -1.58 -24.26 -23.92
N ALA A 8 -2.27 -25.39 -24.12
CA ALA A 8 -1.62 -26.69 -24.29
C ALA A 8 -0.64 -26.76 -25.49
N ASP A 9 -0.91 -25.99 -26.55
CA ASP A 9 -0.15 -26.00 -27.80
C ASP A 9 1.11 -25.12 -27.73
N VAL A 10 1.24 -24.32 -26.67
CA VAL A 10 2.42 -23.48 -26.45
C VAL A 10 3.54 -24.35 -25.88
N ARG A 11 4.72 -24.27 -26.49
CA ARG A 11 5.92 -24.97 -26.03
C ARG A 11 6.67 -24.11 -25.00
N PRO A 12 7.23 -24.71 -23.94
CA PRO A 12 8.08 -24.00 -23.01
C PRO A 12 9.34 -23.49 -23.73
N LEU A 13 9.89 -22.39 -23.23
CA LEU A 13 11.18 -21.89 -23.66
C LEU A 13 12.32 -22.77 -23.12
N PRO A 14 13.48 -22.83 -23.79
CA PRO A 14 14.57 -23.73 -23.40
C PRO A 14 15.15 -23.49 -21.99
N ILE A 15 15.22 -22.23 -21.56
CA ILE A 15 15.78 -21.84 -20.26
C ILE A 15 14.64 -21.42 -19.34
N ALA A 16 14.45 -22.18 -18.27
CA ALA A 16 13.49 -21.85 -17.23
C ALA A 16 14.08 -20.84 -16.24
N VAL A 17 13.21 -19.98 -15.69
CA VAL A 17 13.57 -19.04 -14.63
C VAL A 17 12.74 -19.36 -13.38
N ARG A 18 13.37 -19.34 -12.21
CA ARG A 18 12.64 -19.52 -10.95
C ARG A 18 11.78 -18.28 -10.66
N PRO A 19 10.44 -18.42 -10.50
CA PRO A 19 9.59 -17.31 -10.13
C PRO A 19 9.93 -16.76 -8.74
N LEU A 20 9.83 -15.44 -8.57
CA LEU A 20 9.87 -14.83 -7.23
C LEU A 20 8.51 -14.93 -6.55
N PRO A 21 8.47 -14.93 -5.20
CA PRO A 21 7.21 -14.84 -4.47
C PRO A 21 6.42 -13.59 -4.87
N ALA A 22 5.17 -13.81 -5.29
CA ALA A 22 4.23 -12.86 -5.86
C ALA A 22 4.82 -11.98 -6.97
N GLU A 23 5.66 -12.55 -7.83
CA GLU A 23 6.12 -11.87 -9.06
C GLU A 23 4.95 -11.55 -9.98
N THR A 24 4.98 -10.39 -10.63
CA THR A 24 4.00 -10.06 -11.67
C THR A 24 4.25 -10.92 -12.90
N VAL A 25 3.19 -11.20 -13.67
CA VAL A 25 3.33 -11.96 -14.91
C VAL A 25 4.25 -11.19 -15.88
N SER A 26 4.10 -9.86 -15.93
CA SER A 26 4.95 -9.00 -16.75
C SER A 26 6.43 -9.07 -16.35
N GLY A 27 6.74 -9.03 -15.04
CA GLY A 27 8.10 -9.11 -14.53
C GLY A 27 8.75 -10.48 -14.76
N TYR A 28 7.99 -11.56 -14.53
CA TYR A 28 8.43 -12.92 -14.82
C TYR A 28 8.76 -13.11 -16.31
N LEU A 29 7.87 -12.64 -17.20
CA LEU A 29 8.10 -12.72 -18.64
C LEU A 29 9.34 -11.93 -19.08
N ALA A 30 9.59 -10.76 -18.49
CA ALA A 30 10.80 -9.99 -18.80
C ALA A 30 12.07 -10.79 -18.44
N ARG A 31 12.12 -11.38 -17.24
CA ARG A 31 13.24 -12.23 -16.81
C ARG A 31 13.39 -13.49 -17.67
N LEU A 32 12.28 -14.13 -18.01
CA LEU A 32 12.25 -15.30 -18.88
C LEU A 32 12.78 -14.97 -20.28
N ALA A 33 12.42 -13.81 -20.83
CA ALA A 33 12.94 -13.34 -22.11
C ALA A 33 14.46 -13.16 -22.06
N THR A 34 14.96 -12.41 -21.08
CA THR A 34 16.40 -12.17 -20.90
C THR A 34 17.18 -13.47 -20.74
N ALA A 35 16.68 -14.41 -19.92
CA ALA A 35 17.31 -15.71 -19.74
C ALA A 35 17.38 -16.55 -21.02
N ASN A 36 16.48 -16.31 -21.98
CA ASN A 36 16.45 -17.00 -23.28
C ASN A 36 17.03 -16.15 -24.43
N MET A 37 17.82 -15.11 -24.13
CA MET A 37 18.42 -14.22 -25.12
C MET A 37 17.39 -13.54 -26.06
N LEU A 38 16.18 -13.31 -25.56
CA LEU A 38 15.12 -12.57 -26.22
C LEU A 38 15.02 -11.18 -25.60
N THR A 39 14.58 -10.18 -26.36
CA THR A 39 14.23 -8.91 -25.75
C THR A 39 12.90 -9.06 -24.98
N PRO A 40 12.72 -8.39 -23.82
CA PRO A 40 11.43 -8.37 -23.12
C PRO A 40 10.28 -7.88 -24.01
N ARG A 41 10.58 -7.02 -24.99
CA ARG A 41 9.62 -6.54 -25.99
C ARG A 41 9.13 -7.67 -26.89
N ASP A 42 10.02 -8.51 -27.40
CA ASP A 42 9.67 -9.58 -28.33
C ASP A 42 8.80 -10.64 -27.67
N LEU A 43 9.18 -11.08 -26.47
CA LEU A 43 8.37 -12.05 -25.73
C LEU A 43 7.01 -11.46 -25.34
N ARG A 44 6.96 -10.17 -24.98
CA ARG A 44 5.70 -9.46 -24.71
C ARG A 44 4.79 -9.43 -25.94
N LEU A 45 5.31 -9.12 -27.12
CA LEU A 45 4.54 -9.09 -28.36
C LEU A 45 4.04 -10.49 -28.73
N HIS A 46 4.90 -11.50 -28.60
CA HIS A 46 4.53 -12.89 -28.81
C HIS A 46 3.40 -13.34 -27.87
N VAL A 47 3.55 -13.13 -26.55
CA VAL A 47 2.52 -13.45 -25.55
C VAL A 47 1.22 -12.72 -25.82
N THR A 48 1.29 -11.42 -26.15
CA THR A 48 0.11 -10.62 -26.50
C THR A 48 -0.66 -11.23 -27.67
N ALA A 49 0.06 -11.71 -28.69
CA ALA A 49 -0.53 -12.34 -29.88
C ALA A 49 -1.17 -13.70 -29.56
N ILE A 50 -0.43 -14.61 -28.90
CA ILE A 50 -0.92 -15.97 -28.61
C ILE A 50 -2.05 -15.98 -27.58
N ALA A 51 -2.07 -15.02 -26.65
CA ALA A 51 -3.13 -14.87 -25.66
C ALA A 51 -4.35 -14.08 -26.17
N GLY A 52 -4.32 -13.60 -27.43
CA GLY A 52 -5.42 -12.84 -28.02
C GLY A 52 -5.69 -11.50 -27.32
N LEU A 53 -4.67 -10.89 -26.72
CA LEU A 53 -4.79 -9.61 -26.00
C LEU A 53 -4.80 -8.43 -26.98
N SER A 54 -5.37 -7.30 -26.54
CA SER A 54 -5.35 -6.06 -27.32
C SER A 54 -3.91 -5.59 -27.57
N PRO A 55 -3.49 -5.35 -28.83
CA PRO A 55 -2.15 -4.85 -29.13
C PRO A 55 -1.91 -3.42 -28.64
N SER A 56 -2.96 -2.59 -28.56
CA SER A 56 -2.83 -1.17 -28.20
C SER A 56 -2.68 -0.95 -26.69
N ARG A 57 -3.26 -1.83 -25.87
CA ARG A 57 -3.18 -1.78 -24.40
C ARG A 57 -3.15 -3.21 -23.82
N PRO A 58 -2.06 -3.96 -24.04
CA PRO A 58 -1.96 -5.33 -23.55
C PRO A 58 -1.84 -5.33 -22.02
N ASN A 59 -2.74 -6.05 -21.35
CA ASN A 59 -2.62 -6.36 -19.93
C ASN A 59 -2.09 -7.79 -19.80
N LEU A 60 -0.76 -7.94 -19.69
CA LEU A 60 -0.09 -9.23 -19.60
C LEU A 60 -0.45 -10.02 -18.34
N GLU A 61 -0.95 -9.37 -17.29
CA GLU A 61 -1.43 -10.07 -16.10
C GLU A 61 -2.61 -11.00 -16.41
N ARG A 62 -3.31 -10.78 -17.55
CA ARG A 62 -4.35 -11.70 -18.06
C ARG A 62 -3.79 -12.88 -18.85
N ALA A 63 -2.50 -12.91 -19.15
CA ALA A 63 -1.83 -13.97 -19.90
C ALA A 63 -1.10 -14.98 -18.98
N ALA A 64 -1.45 -15.05 -17.70
CA ALA A 64 -0.78 -15.91 -16.71
C ALA A 64 -0.62 -17.36 -17.18
N ALA A 65 -1.66 -17.98 -17.75
CA ALA A 65 -1.60 -19.37 -18.22
C ALA A 65 -0.58 -19.59 -19.36
N TRP A 66 -0.44 -18.61 -20.27
CA TRP A 66 0.56 -18.66 -21.34
C TRP A 66 1.97 -18.42 -20.78
N ALA A 67 2.13 -17.51 -19.82
CA ALA A 67 3.41 -17.27 -19.16
C ALA A 67 3.87 -18.50 -18.34
N GLU A 68 2.96 -19.16 -17.63
CA GLU A 68 3.22 -20.42 -16.94
C GLU A 68 3.69 -21.48 -17.91
N ARG A 69 3.00 -21.62 -19.05
CA ARG A 69 3.36 -22.62 -20.05
C ARG A 69 4.71 -22.33 -20.70
N LEU A 70 4.98 -21.09 -21.09
CA LEU A 70 6.28 -20.67 -21.63
C LEU A 70 7.41 -20.89 -20.63
N GLY A 71 7.13 -20.67 -19.35
CA GLY A 71 8.08 -20.86 -18.26
C GLY A 71 8.24 -22.31 -17.78
N GLY A 72 7.47 -23.26 -18.30
CA GLY A 72 7.44 -24.63 -17.79
C GLY A 72 6.88 -24.76 -16.36
N LEU A 73 6.08 -23.80 -15.90
CA LEU A 73 5.47 -23.81 -14.57
C LEU A 73 4.23 -24.71 -14.52
N THR A 74 3.89 -25.17 -13.31
CA THR A 74 2.63 -25.87 -13.06
C THR A 74 1.43 -24.96 -13.38
N PRO A 75 0.38 -25.43 -14.06
CA PRO A 75 -0.81 -24.62 -14.32
C PRO A 75 -1.42 -24.04 -13.05
N GLY A 76 -1.75 -22.75 -13.07
CA GLY A 76 -2.28 -22.01 -11.92
C GLY A 76 -1.24 -21.60 -10.88
N HIS A 77 0.06 -21.71 -11.19
CA HIS A 77 1.16 -21.25 -10.34
C HIS A 77 0.96 -19.81 -9.84
N PHE A 78 0.76 -18.84 -10.74
CA PHE A 78 0.66 -17.43 -10.34
C PHE A 78 -0.52 -17.16 -9.41
N ASP A 79 -1.65 -17.82 -9.65
CA ASP A 79 -2.84 -17.66 -8.80
C ASP A 79 -2.65 -18.30 -7.41
N ALA A 80 -2.02 -19.48 -7.35
CA ALA A 80 -1.69 -20.15 -6.10
C ALA A 80 -0.62 -19.37 -5.31
N ASP A 81 0.37 -18.83 -6.01
CA ASP A 81 1.43 -18.04 -5.41
C ASP A 81 0.93 -16.68 -4.89
N ALA A 82 0.14 -15.96 -5.69
CA ALA A 82 -0.48 -14.71 -5.27
C ALA A 82 -1.38 -14.91 -4.05
N ARG A 83 -2.13 -16.02 -3.96
CA ARG A 83 -2.94 -16.35 -2.77
C ARG A 83 -2.11 -16.45 -1.48
N ARG A 84 -0.87 -16.92 -1.58
CA ARG A 84 0.03 -17.06 -0.42
C ARG A 84 0.77 -15.77 -0.13
N ASN A 85 1.26 -15.11 -1.18
CA ASN A 85 2.32 -14.12 -1.07
C ASN A 85 1.86 -12.69 -1.37
N ALA A 86 0.78 -12.48 -2.12
CA ALA A 86 0.34 -11.15 -2.48
C ALA A 86 -0.38 -10.45 -1.34
N MET A 87 -0.28 -9.13 -1.30
CA MET A 87 -1.08 -8.30 -0.40
C MET A 87 -2.36 -7.84 -1.09
N TYR A 88 -3.51 -8.27 -0.58
CA TYR A 88 -4.82 -7.82 -1.03
C TYR A 88 -5.22 -6.51 -0.36
N VAL A 89 -5.84 -5.62 -1.12
CA VAL A 89 -6.37 -4.35 -0.60
C VAL A 89 -7.85 -4.47 -0.24
N ARG A 90 -8.28 -3.71 0.77
CA ARG A 90 -9.68 -3.68 1.21
C ARG A 90 -10.60 -3.19 0.08
N CYS A 91 -11.79 -3.77 0.00
CA CYS A 91 -12.84 -3.34 -0.93
C CYS A 91 -14.24 -3.49 -0.29
N GLN A 92 -15.25 -2.89 -0.92
CA GLN A 92 -16.64 -2.91 -0.43
C GLN A 92 -17.30 -4.28 -0.54
N HIS A 93 -16.82 -5.15 -1.42
CA HIS A 93 -17.50 -6.40 -1.73
C HIS A 93 -17.20 -7.53 -0.72
N TYR A 94 -16.29 -7.29 0.23
CA TYR A 94 -15.88 -8.32 1.18
C TYR A 94 -15.66 -7.74 2.59
N GLN A 95 -16.75 -7.30 3.24
CA GLN A 95 -16.80 -6.92 4.66
C GLN A 95 -15.63 -6.05 5.13
N TRP A 96 -15.10 -5.20 4.24
CA TRP A 96 -13.96 -4.34 4.53
C TRP A 96 -12.66 -5.07 4.93
N GLN A 97 -12.50 -6.36 4.67
CA GLN A 97 -11.30 -7.12 5.03
C GLN A 97 -10.23 -7.10 3.92
N PRO A 98 -8.92 -7.13 4.26
CA PRO A 98 -7.83 -7.16 3.30
C PRO A 98 -7.61 -8.58 2.75
N THR A 99 -8.60 -9.11 2.04
CA THR A 99 -8.57 -10.47 1.47
C THR A 99 -8.95 -10.46 0.00
N ARG A 100 -8.74 -11.60 -0.66
CA ARG A 100 -9.03 -11.79 -2.08
C ARG A 100 -10.52 -11.63 -2.34
N CYS A 101 -10.89 -10.52 -2.97
CA CYS A 101 -12.23 -10.33 -3.50
C CYS A 101 -12.34 -10.96 -4.90
N ARG A 102 -13.34 -11.82 -5.13
CA ARG A 102 -13.60 -12.44 -6.44
C ARG A 102 -13.97 -11.43 -7.53
N GLN A 103 -14.52 -10.27 -7.16
CA GLN A 103 -14.93 -9.22 -8.10
C GLN A 103 -13.81 -8.21 -8.39
N CYS A 104 -13.03 -7.86 -7.36
CA CYS A 104 -11.99 -6.83 -7.48
C CYS A 104 -10.62 -7.42 -7.81
N GLY A 105 -10.25 -8.54 -7.19
CA GLY A 105 -8.92 -9.17 -7.34
C GLY A 105 -7.74 -8.27 -6.97
N TYR A 106 -7.96 -7.09 -6.39
CA TYR A 106 -6.92 -6.07 -6.24
C TYR A 106 -5.87 -6.47 -5.23
N THR A 107 -4.63 -6.38 -5.69
CA THR A 107 -3.44 -6.39 -4.86
C THR A 107 -2.88 -4.98 -4.75
N GLN A 108 -1.92 -4.76 -3.86
CA GLN A 108 -1.13 -3.53 -3.90
C GLN A 108 -0.47 -3.35 -5.26
N ARG A 109 -0.11 -2.10 -5.55
CA ARG A 109 0.67 -1.80 -6.76
C ARG A 109 1.96 -2.64 -6.75
N PRO A 110 2.36 -3.19 -7.90
CA PRO A 110 3.65 -3.85 -8.02
C PRO A 110 4.77 -2.89 -7.60
N ARG A 111 5.79 -3.44 -6.94
CA ARG A 111 7.02 -2.73 -6.59
C ARG A 111 8.23 -3.48 -7.12
N THR A 112 9.34 -2.77 -7.27
CA THR A 112 10.63 -3.36 -7.63
C THR A 112 11.04 -4.45 -6.65
N ALA A 113 11.50 -5.59 -7.18
CA ALA A 113 12.12 -6.63 -6.37
C ALA A 113 13.55 -6.23 -5.98
N CYS A 114 14.08 -6.83 -4.92
CA CYS A 114 15.51 -6.71 -4.59
C CYS A 114 16.35 -7.30 -5.72
N GLN A 115 17.30 -6.52 -6.23
CA GLN A 115 18.18 -6.94 -7.35
C GLN A 115 18.93 -8.24 -7.04
N ARG A 116 19.38 -8.44 -5.79
CA ARG A 116 20.02 -9.71 -5.39
C ARG A 116 19.06 -10.90 -5.33
N CYS A 117 17.76 -10.67 -5.16
CA CYS A 117 16.76 -11.76 -5.24
C CYS A 117 16.42 -12.11 -6.68
N SER A 118 16.50 -11.14 -7.60
CA SER A 118 16.17 -11.30 -9.01
C SER A 118 17.40 -11.54 -9.90
N ASP A 119 18.56 -11.81 -9.29
CA ASP A 119 19.84 -12.02 -9.98
C ASP A 119 20.22 -10.85 -10.90
N GLY A 120 20.01 -9.62 -10.42
CA GLY A 120 20.29 -8.37 -11.11
C GLY A 120 19.19 -7.90 -12.07
N ALA A 121 18.13 -8.70 -12.28
CA ALA A 121 17.08 -8.34 -13.21
C ALA A 121 16.05 -7.36 -12.63
N ASP A 122 15.63 -6.39 -13.43
CA ASP A 122 14.51 -5.50 -13.12
C ASP A 122 13.19 -6.26 -13.24
N THR A 123 12.57 -6.53 -12.10
CA THR A 123 11.27 -7.20 -12.02
C THR A 123 10.42 -6.59 -10.92
N THR A 124 9.13 -6.88 -10.95
CA THR A 124 8.17 -6.36 -9.99
C THR A 124 7.41 -7.46 -9.28
N VAL A 125 7.11 -7.22 -8.01
CA VAL A 125 6.41 -8.15 -7.12
C VAL A 125 5.26 -7.45 -6.41
N CYS A 126 4.21 -8.19 -6.11
CA CYS A 126 3.09 -7.79 -5.25
C CYS A 126 3.20 -8.43 -3.84
N ARG A 127 4.40 -8.90 -3.46
CA ARG A 127 4.65 -9.70 -2.26
C ARG A 127 4.40 -8.96 -0.95
N ARG A 128 4.24 -9.69 0.16
CA ARG A 128 4.22 -9.11 1.52
C ARG A 128 5.48 -8.29 1.81
N GLY A 129 5.32 -7.19 2.54
CA GLY A 129 6.44 -6.34 2.96
C GLY A 129 6.53 -5.03 2.20
N GLY A 130 7.57 -4.27 2.51
CA GLY A 130 7.77 -2.93 2.03
C GLY A 130 9.10 -2.75 1.32
N ALA A 131 9.92 -1.88 1.89
CA ALA A 131 11.06 -1.25 1.23
C ALA A 131 12.36 -2.02 1.35
N VAL A 132 12.40 -2.94 2.31
CA VAL A 132 13.63 -3.59 2.74
C VAL A 132 13.54 -5.06 2.36
N CYS A 133 14.63 -5.58 1.82
CA CYS A 133 14.78 -7.01 1.64
C CYS A 133 15.40 -7.61 2.90
N ASN A 134 14.61 -8.24 3.77
CA ASN A 134 15.13 -8.90 4.99
C ASN A 134 16.23 -9.93 4.72
N ARG A 135 16.19 -10.62 3.56
CA ARG A 135 17.20 -11.61 3.19
C ARG A 135 18.56 -10.98 2.92
N HIS A 136 18.58 -9.84 2.22
CA HIS A 136 19.81 -9.21 1.76
C HIS A 136 20.18 -7.94 2.56
N ARG A 137 19.30 -7.51 3.47
CA ARG A 137 19.38 -6.26 4.24
C ARG A 137 19.62 -5.05 3.35
N ARG A 138 18.81 -4.90 2.30
CA ARG A 138 18.94 -3.81 1.34
C ARG A 138 17.64 -3.05 1.15
N TRP A 139 17.75 -1.73 1.01
CA TRP A 139 16.69 -0.90 0.48
C TRP A 139 16.56 -1.18 -1.01
N HIS A 140 15.34 -1.37 -1.53
CA HIS A 140 15.13 -1.75 -2.93
C HIS A 140 13.94 -1.06 -3.63
N ILE A 141 13.39 0.01 -3.03
CA ILE A 141 12.32 0.80 -3.64
C ILE A 141 12.91 1.81 -4.62
N ASP A 142 12.16 2.11 -5.68
CA ASP A 142 12.44 3.16 -6.67
C ASP A 142 13.82 3.02 -7.33
N GLY A 143 14.25 1.77 -7.54
CA GLY A 143 15.52 1.45 -8.20
C GLY A 143 16.77 1.65 -7.35
N ALA A 144 16.63 2.10 -6.10
CA ALA A 144 17.74 2.18 -5.18
C ALA A 144 18.21 0.78 -4.73
N ASP A 145 19.49 0.65 -4.42
CA ASP A 145 20.10 -0.57 -3.88
C ASP A 145 21.10 -0.20 -2.78
N LEU A 146 20.58 0.13 -1.60
CA LEU A 146 21.37 0.62 -0.46
C LEU A 146 21.62 -0.49 0.54
N ASP A 147 22.84 -0.62 1.04
CA ASP A 147 23.17 -1.56 2.12
C ASP A 147 22.66 -1.04 3.46
N LEU A 148 21.82 -1.83 4.12
CA LEU A 148 21.25 -1.53 5.44
C LEU A 148 21.78 -2.50 6.51
N THR A 149 22.84 -3.24 6.22
CA THR A 149 23.49 -4.12 7.21
C THR A 149 23.87 -3.41 8.50
N PRO A 150 24.36 -2.14 8.48
CA PRO A 150 24.63 -1.38 9.70
C PRO A 150 23.39 -1.00 10.52
N PHE A 151 22.18 -1.08 9.95
CA PHE A 151 20.93 -0.59 10.55
C PHE A 151 19.91 -1.73 10.76
N PRO A 152 20.10 -2.61 11.76
CA PRO A 152 19.23 -3.76 11.99
C PRO A 152 17.76 -3.42 12.23
N GLU A 153 17.45 -2.19 12.66
CA GLU A 153 16.09 -1.68 12.86
C GLU A 153 15.25 -1.67 11.59
N TYR A 154 15.85 -1.53 10.40
CA TYR A 154 15.13 -1.62 9.13
C TYR A 154 14.57 -3.02 8.91
N ALA A 155 15.34 -4.06 9.25
CA ALA A 155 14.89 -5.43 9.14
C ALA A 155 13.82 -5.77 10.19
N HIS A 156 13.86 -5.12 11.36
CA HIS A 156 12.76 -5.22 12.33
C HIS A 156 11.48 -4.55 11.83
N ALA A 157 11.59 -3.33 11.31
CA ALA A 157 10.48 -2.58 10.74
C ALA A 157 9.82 -3.36 9.58
N GLU A 158 10.62 -3.90 8.67
CA GLU A 158 10.12 -4.71 7.55
C GLU A 158 9.41 -5.99 8.01
N ARG A 159 9.87 -6.64 9.09
CA ARG A 159 9.16 -7.77 9.70
C ARG A 159 7.81 -7.34 10.29
N CYS A 160 7.74 -6.18 10.94
CA CYS A 160 6.48 -5.63 11.42
C CYS A 160 5.52 -5.33 10.27
N LEU A 161 6.03 -4.72 9.19
CA LEU A 161 5.25 -4.39 8.00
C LEU A 161 4.72 -5.64 7.30
N SER A 162 5.59 -6.60 7.00
CA SER A 162 5.25 -7.86 6.33
C SER A 162 4.42 -8.83 7.19
N GLY A 163 4.40 -8.62 8.51
CA GLY A 163 3.66 -9.40 9.50
C GLY A 163 2.39 -8.70 9.98
N THR A 164 2.50 -7.93 11.05
CA THR A 164 1.37 -7.32 11.77
C THR A 164 0.60 -6.33 10.90
N LEU A 165 1.28 -5.38 10.26
CA LEU A 165 0.61 -4.35 9.45
C LEU A 165 0.01 -4.95 8.17
N TRP A 166 0.66 -5.95 7.58
CA TRP A 166 0.12 -6.69 6.44
C TRP A 166 -1.24 -7.34 6.77
N LYS A 167 -1.39 -7.97 7.95
CA LYS A 167 -2.67 -8.51 8.42
C LYS A 167 -3.76 -7.45 8.55
N ARG A 168 -3.39 -6.19 8.81
CA ARG A 168 -4.30 -5.03 8.85
C ARG A 168 -4.63 -4.46 7.46
N GLY A 169 -3.97 -4.95 6.40
CA GLY A 169 -4.14 -4.49 5.03
C GLY A 169 -3.31 -3.26 4.68
N ILE A 170 -2.17 -3.07 5.35
CA ILE A 170 -1.28 -1.91 5.19
C ILE A 170 -0.02 -2.31 4.44
N GLY A 171 0.40 -1.47 3.50
CA GLY A 171 1.66 -1.62 2.79
C GLY A 171 2.10 -0.30 2.17
N LEU A 172 3.05 -0.33 1.26
CA LEU A 172 3.72 0.89 0.78
C LEU A 172 2.80 1.90 0.13
N THR A 173 1.76 1.45 -0.58
CA THR A 173 0.93 2.35 -1.39
C THR A 173 -0.48 2.53 -0.83
N THR A 174 -0.75 2.10 0.40
CA THR A 174 -2.09 2.25 0.97
C THR A 174 -2.30 3.64 1.55
N GLY A 175 -1.27 4.30 2.10
CA GLY A 175 -1.36 5.67 2.61
C GLY A 175 -0.99 5.84 4.07
N GLU A 176 -1.09 4.78 4.89
CA GLU A 176 -0.85 4.88 6.33
C GLU A 176 0.61 5.19 6.64
N LEU A 177 1.54 4.60 5.89
CA LEU A 177 2.96 4.91 6.06
C LEU A 177 3.26 6.35 5.59
N GLN A 178 2.60 6.86 4.54
CA GLN A 178 2.73 8.25 4.10
C GLN A 178 2.19 9.24 5.13
N LEU A 179 1.09 8.90 5.82
CA LEU A 179 0.56 9.69 6.91
C LEU A 179 1.58 9.79 8.05
N ALA A 180 2.13 8.65 8.48
CA ALA A 180 3.17 8.61 9.52
C ALA A 180 4.43 9.39 9.12
N ALA A 181 4.90 9.22 7.88
CA ALA A 181 6.04 9.98 7.36
C ALA A 181 5.77 11.49 7.30
N THR A 182 4.55 11.90 6.97
CA THR A 182 4.13 13.31 6.98
C THR A 182 4.21 13.88 8.40
N LEU A 183 3.64 13.20 9.38
CA LEU A 183 3.68 13.64 10.79
C LEU A 183 5.12 13.80 11.30
N ILE A 184 5.98 12.80 11.03
CA ILE A 184 7.40 12.83 11.42
C ILE A 184 8.13 13.99 10.74
N ARG A 185 7.88 14.22 9.44
CA ARG A 185 8.49 15.33 8.70
C ARG A 185 8.11 16.68 9.28
N TYR A 186 6.82 16.94 9.53
CA TYR A 186 6.38 18.22 10.08
C TYR A 186 6.87 18.45 11.51
N TRP A 187 7.01 17.39 12.31
CA TRP A 187 7.67 17.47 13.61
C TRP A 187 9.14 17.87 13.46
N ALA A 188 9.89 17.22 12.56
CA ALA A 188 11.33 17.41 12.39
C ALA A 188 11.75 18.79 11.84
N VAL A 189 10.81 19.61 11.35
CA VAL A 189 11.12 20.98 10.90
C VAL A 189 11.47 21.90 12.07
N ASP A 190 10.82 21.69 13.22
CA ASP A 190 10.86 22.61 14.36
C ASP A 190 11.60 22.04 15.58
N ASP A 191 11.95 20.74 15.58
CA ASP A 191 12.61 20.06 16.70
C ASP A 191 13.96 19.44 16.28
N GLN A 192 14.78 19.10 17.27
CA GLN A 192 16.06 18.45 17.04
C GLN A 192 15.87 16.98 16.65
N ILE A 193 16.39 16.63 15.48
CA ILE A 193 16.41 15.25 14.99
C ILE A 193 17.20 14.39 15.99
N SER A 194 16.59 13.29 16.45
CA SER A 194 17.24 12.39 17.42
C SER A 194 18.60 11.92 16.90
N PRO A 195 19.61 11.71 17.78
CA PRO A 195 20.97 11.32 17.37
C PRO A 195 20.99 10.09 16.45
N ARG A 196 20.11 9.11 16.71
CA ARG A 196 19.98 7.89 15.89
C ARG A 196 19.49 8.16 14.47
N VAL A 197 18.60 9.13 14.29
CA VAL A 197 18.12 9.52 12.96
C VAL A 197 19.23 10.30 12.25
N ALA A 198 19.93 11.18 12.95
CA ALA A 198 21.07 11.94 12.42
C ALA A 198 22.24 11.02 11.97
N GLU A 199 22.56 9.97 12.74
CA GLU A 199 23.56 8.95 12.35
C GLU A 199 23.21 8.25 11.03
N ARG A 200 21.93 7.90 10.84
CA ARG A 200 21.46 7.32 9.58
C ARG A 200 21.49 8.31 8.44
N MET A 201 21.13 9.57 8.68
CA MET A 201 21.22 10.64 7.68
C MET A 201 22.65 10.77 7.16
N ALA A 202 23.62 10.89 8.07
CA ALA A 202 25.03 10.98 7.71
C ALA A 202 25.52 9.74 6.94
N ALA A 203 25.18 8.53 7.41
CA ALA A 203 25.63 7.30 6.77
C ALA A 203 24.95 7.01 5.42
N LEU A 204 23.74 7.53 5.20
CA LEU A 204 23.01 7.40 3.94
C LEU A 204 23.23 8.59 2.99
N GLY A 205 24.03 9.58 3.39
CA GLY A 205 24.32 10.78 2.59
C GLY A 205 23.08 11.66 2.37
N VAL A 206 22.25 11.81 3.41
CA VAL A 206 21.03 12.61 3.38
C VAL A 206 21.18 13.83 4.29
N ASP A 207 21.02 15.02 3.73
CA ASP A 207 21.21 16.28 4.47
C ASP A 207 19.95 16.71 5.24
N GLU A 208 18.77 16.40 4.71
CA GLU A 208 17.49 16.81 5.31
C GLU A 208 16.41 15.72 5.23
N LEU A 209 15.42 15.80 6.12
CA LEU A 209 14.21 14.97 6.08
C LEU A 209 13.16 15.60 5.14
N SER A 210 13.39 15.50 3.84
CA SER A 210 12.45 15.93 2.79
C SER A 210 11.33 14.90 2.58
N PRO A 211 10.27 15.22 1.81
CA PRO A 211 9.25 14.24 1.40
C PRO A 211 9.83 12.99 0.71
N GLU A 212 10.95 13.13 0.00
CA GLU A 212 11.63 12.07 -0.73
C GLU A 212 12.50 11.21 0.21
N THR A 213 13.13 11.82 1.22
CA THR A 213 14.12 11.14 2.05
C THR A 213 13.58 10.62 3.38
N VAL A 214 12.51 11.24 3.93
CA VAL A 214 11.93 10.86 5.23
C VAL A 214 11.54 9.39 5.29
N PHE A 215 11.04 8.85 4.17
CA PHE A 215 10.62 7.46 4.10
C PHE A 215 11.80 6.50 4.17
N LEU A 216 12.95 6.87 3.60
CA LEU A 216 14.19 6.10 3.69
C LEU A 216 14.80 6.24 5.09
N VAL A 217 15.05 7.47 5.54
CA VAL A 217 15.82 7.73 6.76
C VAL A 217 15.04 7.31 8.01
N ALA A 218 13.76 7.65 8.10
CA ALA A 218 12.93 7.39 9.28
C ALA A 218 12.06 6.13 9.12
N TYR A 219 12.41 5.21 8.21
CA TYR A 219 11.59 4.01 7.92
C TYR A 219 11.15 3.22 9.17
N PRO A 220 12.05 2.89 10.12
CA PRO A 220 11.68 2.28 11.40
C PRO A 220 10.63 3.07 12.19
N GLU A 221 10.81 4.39 12.32
CA GLU A 221 9.90 5.28 13.04
C GLU A 221 8.55 5.39 12.33
N VAL A 222 8.55 5.48 11.00
CA VAL A 222 7.35 5.50 10.15
C VAL A 222 6.53 4.22 10.34
N VAL A 223 7.18 3.05 10.34
CA VAL A 223 6.52 1.76 10.55
C VAL A 223 5.99 1.63 11.97
N ASN A 224 6.76 2.10 12.97
CA ASN A 224 6.33 2.07 14.36
C ASN A 224 5.11 2.97 14.58
N LEU A 225 5.15 4.22 14.08
CA LEU A 225 4.04 5.16 14.19
C LEU A 225 2.81 4.62 13.47
N THR A 226 2.97 4.05 12.27
CA THR A 226 1.87 3.39 11.56
C THR A 226 1.25 2.25 12.38
N THR A 227 2.04 1.53 13.17
CA THR A 227 1.54 0.47 14.05
C THR A 227 0.65 1.02 15.16
N VAL A 228 1.03 2.17 15.74
CA VAL A 228 0.22 2.90 16.74
C VAL A 228 -1.03 3.48 16.11
N LEU A 229 -0.90 4.25 15.03
CA LEU A 229 -2.02 4.94 14.36
C LEU A 229 -3.11 3.98 13.86
N THR A 230 -2.73 2.74 13.55
CA THR A 230 -3.64 1.71 13.04
C THR A 230 -4.01 0.66 14.10
N ASP A 231 -3.63 0.87 15.36
CA ASP A 231 -4.20 0.11 16.45
C ASP A 231 -5.71 0.38 16.54
N LEU A 232 -6.50 -0.66 16.77
CA LEU A 232 -7.97 -0.55 16.78
C LEU A 232 -8.48 0.39 17.86
N SER A 233 -7.83 0.41 19.04
CA SER A 233 -8.24 1.26 20.15
C SER A 233 -7.87 2.72 19.84
N PHE A 234 -6.64 2.94 19.37
CA PHE A 234 -6.15 4.27 19.05
C PHE A 234 -6.92 4.89 17.86
N ALA A 235 -7.09 4.15 16.75
CA ALA A 235 -7.83 4.63 15.60
C ALA A 235 -9.30 4.93 15.94
N SER A 236 -9.95 4.10 16.75
CA SER A 236 -11.32 4.37 17.23
C SER A 236 -11.38 5.58 18.14
N TYR A 237 -10.39 5.80 19.02
CA TYR A 237 -10.30 7.00 19.85
C TYR A 237 -10.16 8.26 18.98
N LEU A 238 -9.21 8.25 18.05
CA LEU A 238 -8.86 9.39 17.20
C LEU A 238 -10.01 9.83 16.28
N LEU A 239 -10.83 8.88 15.84
CA LEU A 239 -11.94 9.13 14.90
C LEU A 239 -13.30 9.26 15.58
N SER A 240 -13.40 9.01 16.88
CA SER A 240 -14.68 9.05 17.60
C SER A 240 -15.22 10.48 17.72
N PRO A 241 -16.51 10.71 17.47
CA PRO A 241 -17.13 12.02 17.71
C PRO A 241 -17.28 12.33 19.20
N ARG A 242 -17.10 11.34 20.10
CA ARG A 242 -17.27 11.51 21.54
C ARG A 242 -16.19 12.35 22.21
N PHE A 243 -14.99 12.38 21.62
CA PHE A 243 -13.86 13.13 22.15
C PHE A 243 -13.74 14.46 21.41
N SER A 244 -13.26 15.47 22.13
CA SER A 244 -13.01 16.79 21.57
C SER A 244 -11.87 16.73 20.55
N LEU A 245 -11.83 17.73 19.66
CA LEU A 245 -10.73 17.87 18.70
C LEU A 245 -9.39 18.01 19.44
N ALA A 246 -9.34 18.83 20.49
CA ALA A 246 -8.12 19.09 21.26
C ALA A 246 -7.54 17.82 21.88
N GLU A 247 -8.35 16.98 22.53
CA GLU A 247 -7.91 15.70 23.11
C GLU A 247 -7.34 14.74 22.05
N GLN A 248 -7.98 14.69 20.87
CA GLN A 248 -7.55 13.83 19.78
C GLN A 248 -6.27 14.32 19.10
N VAL A 249 -6.12 15.64 18.94
CA VAL A 249 -4.88 16.26 18.46
C VAL A 249 -3.76 15.96 19.42
N TRP A 250 -3.96 16.20 20.71
CA TRP A 250 -2.97 15.89 21.74
C TRP A 250 -2.55 14.41 21.73
N ALA A 251 -3.49 13.48 21.59
CA ALA A 251 -3.16 12.05 21.49
C ALA A 251 -2.34 11.71 20.24
N LEU A 252 -2.61 12.36 19.11
CA LEU A 252 -1.84 12.19 17.87
C LEU A 252 -0.42 12.73 18.01
N GLU A 253 -0.27 13.92 18.60
CA GLU A 253 1.03 14.52 18.91
C GLU A 253 1.83 13.63 19.87
N ALA A 254 1.19 13.18 20.95
CA ALA A 254 1.78 12.29 21.95
C ALA A 254 2.37 11.02 21.30
N ALA A 255 1.66 10.42 20.32
CA ALA A 255 2.17 9.27 19.59
C ALA A 255 3.44 9.59 18.77
N VAL A 256 3.49 10.76 18.13
CA VAL A 256 4.65 11.20 17.34
C VAL A 256 5.84 11.48 18.26
N ILE A 257 5.67 12.32 19.28
CA ILE A 257 6.77 12.73 20.17
C ILE A 257 7.31 11.56 21.00
N THR A 258 6.48 10.56 21.33
CA THR A 258 6.92 9.34 22.01
C THR A 258 7.86 8.53 21.11
N ILE A 259 7.54 8.40 19.83
CA ILE A 259 8.34 7.63 18.87
C ILE A 259 9.61 8.38 18.50
N MET A 260 9.50 9.69 18.28
CA MET A 260 10.62 10.54 17.91
C MET A 260 11.49 10.97 19.10
N ARG A 261 11.01 10.75 20.34
CA ARG A 261 11.64 11.15 21.61
C ARG A 261 11.89 12.66 21.68
N GLY A 262 10.86 13.44 21.36
CA GLY A 262 10.94 14.90 21.27
C GLY A 262 9.83 15.63 22.00
N SER A 263 9.55 16.85 21.56
CA SER A 263 8.50 17.70 22.09
C SER A 263 7.45 18.06 21.03
N THR A 264 6.28 18.53 21.45
CA THR A 264 5.27 19.01 20.53
C THR A 264 5.74 20.30 19.87
N THR A 265 5.60 20.39 18.55
CA THR A 265 5.99 21.57 17.77
C THR A 265 4.78 22.27 17.14
N PRO A 266 4.85 23.57 16.83
CA PRO A 266 3.76 24.29 16.17
C PRO A 266 3.34 23.66 14.83
N ARG A 267 4.30 23.23 14.01
CA ARG A 267 3.99 22.56 12.74
C ARG A 267 3.37 21.19 12.94
N LEU A 268 3.83 20.41 13.93
CA LEU A 268 3.20 19.13 14.30
C LEU A 268 1.74 19.36 14.73
N HIS A 269 1.50 20.36 15.57
CA HIS A 269 0.15 20.71 16.03
C HIS A 269 -0.80 21.02 14.87
N HIS A 270 -0.36 21.91 13.97
CA HIS A 270 -1.13 22.31 12.80
C HIS A 270 -1.48 21.13 11.88
N VAL A 271 -0.51 20.24 11.61
CA VAL A 271 -0.78 19.06 10.76
C VAL A 271 -1.67 18.04 11.47
N ALA A 272 -1.48 17.83 12.78
CA ALA A 272 -2.28 16.93 13.59
C ALA A 272 -3.75 17.39 13.64
N GLU A 273 -4.00 18.67 13.88
CA GLU A 273 -5.34 19.25 13.85
C GLU A 273 -6.03 19.04 12.51
N LYS A 274 -5.33 19.31 11.39
CA LYS A 274 -5.88 19.08 10.05
C LYS A 274 -6.21 17.60 9.79
N ILE A 275 -5.34 16.68 10.21
CA ILE A 275 -5.56 15.23 10.04
C ILE A 275 -6.77 14.77 10.85
N VAL A 276 -6.86 15.15 12.12
CA VAL A 276 -7.96 14.76 13.01
C VAL A 276 -9.27 15.37 12.53
N SER A 277 -9.29 16.66 12.18
CA SER A 277 -10.47 17.35 11.65
C SER A 277 -11.01 16.67 10.37
N ARG A 278 -10.12 16.32 9.43
CA ARG A 278 -10.49 15.54 8.23
C ARG A 278 -11.02 14.15 8.58
N GLY A 279 -10.41 13.48 9.55
CA GLY A 279 -10.88 12.18 10.06
C GLY A 279 -12.30 12.26 10.61
N LYS A 280 -12.59 13.26 11.44
CA LYS A 280 -13.94 13.51 11.97
C LYS A 280 -14.93 13.78 10.84
N ALA A 281 -14.62 14.69 9.92
CA ALA A 281 -15.46 14.98 8.76
C ALA A 281 -15.72 13.73 7.88
N ALA A 282 -14.74 12.84 7.77
CA ALA A 282 -14.88 11.57 7.07
C ALA A 282 -15.83 10.61 7.78
N VAL A 283 -15.78 10.51 9.11
CA VAL A 283 -16.73 9.74 9.93
C VAL A 283 -18.14 10.30 9.77
N GLU A 284 -18.32 11.62 9.92
CA GLU A 284 -19.62 12.27 9.73
C GLU A 284 -20.20 11.99 8.35
N THR A 285 -19.36 12.09 7.32
CA THR A 285 -19.77 11.81 5.94
C THR A 285 -20.13 10.34 5.73
N ALA A 286 -19.39 9.40 6.31
CA ALA A 286 -19.65 7.97 6.18
C ALA A 286 -21.00 7.60 6.82
N PHE A 287 -21.21 8.01 8.06
CA PHE A 287 -22.42 7.66 8.81
C PHE A 287 -23.66 8.46 8.36
N GLY A 288 -23.49 9.61 7.71
CA GLY A 288 -24.55 10.36 7.03
C GLY A 288 -24.77 9.97 5.56
N MET A 289 -24.07 8.96 5.01
CA MET A 289 -24.09 8.71 3.57
C MET A 289 -25.38 8.02 3.10
N ARG A 290 -25.95 8.51 2.00
CA ARG A 290 -27.13 7.91 1.34
C ARG A 290 -26.73 6.89 0.30
N GLN A 291 -27.59 5.90 0.06
CA GLN A 291 -27.34 4.83 -0.92
C GLN A 291 -27.22 5.37 -2.36
N ASN A 292 -28.07 6.33 -2.74
CA ASN A 292 -28.03 7.04 -4.01
C ASN A 292 -28.61 8.46 -3.88
N ALA A 293 -28.54 9.26 -4.95
CA ALA A 293 -28.97 10.66 -4.93
C ALA A 293 -30.50 10.82 -4.77
N HIS A 294 -31.27 9.84 -5.25
CA HIS A 294 -32.72 9.92 -5.40
C HIS A 294 -33.51 9.39 -4.20
N ASN A 295 -32.88 8.66 -3.28
CA ASN A 295 -33.52 8.18 -2.05
C ASN A 295 -32.79 8.66 -0.79
N LYS A 296 -33.50 8.63 0.34
CA LYS A 296 -32.96 8.96 1.68
C LYS A 296 -32.47 7.72 2.44
N ARG A 297 -32.42 6.54 1.79
CA ARG A 297 -31.98 5.30 2.45
C ARG A 297 -30.49 5.38 2.75
N PRO A 298 -30.03 4.95 3.95
CA PRO A 298 -28.60 4.93 4.27
C PRO A 298 -27.86 3.96 3.35
N ALA A 299 -26.62 4.29 2.99
CA ALA A 299 -25.72 3.35 2.34
C ALA A 299 -25.29 2.24 3.32
N THR A 300 -24.83 1.10 2.80
CA THR A 300 -24.14 0.13 3.67
C THR A 300 -22.88 0.77 4.23
N LEU A 301 -22.58 0.48 5.50
CA LEU A 301 -21.50 1.14 6.22
C LEU A 301 -20.14 0.92 5.54
N GLU A 302 -19.87 -0.28 5.02
CA GLU A 302 -18.63 -0.60 4.30
C GLU A 302 -18.46 0.26 3.05
N LYS A 303 -19.55 0.45 2.30
CA LYS A 303 -19.54 1.30 1.10
C LYS A 303 -19.33 2.76 1.48
N ALA A 304 -19.97 3.21 2.56
CA ALA A 304 -19.87 4.57 3.03
C ALA A 304 -18.47 4.91 3.56
N LEU A 305 -17.85 3.99 4.31
CA LEU A 305 -16.49 4.11 4.81
C LEU A 305 -15.48 4.20 3.66
N ILE A 306 -15.64 3.42 2.58
CA ILE A 306 -14.80 3.55 1.37
C ILE A 306 -14.94 4.93 0.76
N ALA A 307 -16.19 5.30 0.48
CA ALA A 307 -16.48 6.51 -0.24
C ALA A 307 -15.99 7.74 0.54
N ALA A 308 -16.18 7.75 1.86
CA ALA A 308 -15.69 8.80 2.75
C ALA A 308 -14.17 8.81 2.87
N SER A 309 -13.54 7.64 3.05
CA SER A 309 -12.07 7.51 3.10
C SER A 309 -11.42 8.05 1.81
N GLN A 310 -11.99 7.74 0.64
CA GLN A 310 -11.52 8.25 -0.65
C GLN A 310 -11.80 9.75 -0.83
N ARG A 311 -12.97 10.24 -0.40
CA ARG A 311 -13.38 11.63 -0.55
C ARG A 311 -12.53 12.57 0.29
N HIS A 312 -12.31 12.22 1.56
CA HIS A 312 -11.59 13.05 2.52
C HIS A 312 -10.11 12.73 2.58
N ARG A 313 -9.67 11.67 1.87
CA ARG A 313 -8.30 11.13 1.95
C ARG A 313 -7.91 10.91 3.41
N SER A 314 -8.68 10.05 4.06
CA SER A 314 -8.46 9.62 5.44
C SER A 314 -8.26 8.11 5.45
N CYS A 315 -7.00 7.70 5.53
CA CYS A 315 -6.59 6.31 5.54
C CYS A 315 -6.97 5.61 6.85
N LEU A 316 -6.98 6.34 7.97
CA LEU A 316 -7.31 5.80 9.29
C LEU A 316 -8.75 5.30 9.39
N LEU A 317 -9.66 5.84 8.58
CA LEU A 317 -11.05 5.37 8.51
C LEU A 317 -11.14 3.89 8.12
N ARG A 318 -10.11 3.34 7.46
CA ARG A 318 -10.03 1.91 7.12
C ARG A 318 -9.82 1.00 8.33
N HIS A 319 -9.33 1.55 9.43
CA HIS A 319 -9.02 0.83 10.66
C HIS A 319 -10.03 1.10 11.77
N LEU A 320 -11.10 1.83 11.44
CA LEU A 320 -12.17 2.12 12.38
C LEU A 320 -12.91 0.83 12.78
N SER A 321 -12.95 0.54 14.08
CA SER A 321 -13.83 -0.49 14.61
C SER A 321 -15.25 0.04 14.75
N THR A 322 -16.16 -0.50 13.93
CA THR A 322 -17.58 -0.15 13.93
C THR A 322 -18.30 -0.60 15.21
N VAL A 323 -17.72 -1.55 15.95
CA VAL A 323 -18.22 -2.00 17.26
C VAL A 323 -17.83 -1.03 18.38
N ARG A 324 -16.65 -0.41 18.28
CA ARG A 324 -16.10 0.46 19.35
C ARG A 324 -16.51 1.92 19.20
N ILE A 325 -16.91 2.34 18.01
CA ILE A 325 -17.34 3.72 17.77
C ILE A 325 -18.86 3.82 17.91
N GLN A 326 -19.31 4.54 18.94
CA GLN A 326 -20.70 4.96 19.05
C GLN A 326 -20.85 6.31 18.37
N VAL A 327 -21.54 6.31 17.24
CA VAL A 327 -21.74 7.49 16.41
C VAL A 327 -23.20 7.89 16.48
N PRO A 328 -23.52 9.13 16.88
CA PRO A 328 -24.90 9.61 16.83
C PRO A 328 -25.40 9.61 15.38
N PRO A 329 -26.72 9.46 15.15
CA PRO A 329 -27.25 9.50 13.80
C PRO A 329 -26.97 10.86 13.15
N PHE A 330 -26.14 10.86 12.10
CA PHE A 330 -25.88 12.07 11.33
C PHE A 330 -27.01 12.35 10.35
N LYS A 331 -27.19 13.64 10.03
CA LYS A 331 -28.16 14.05 9.01
C LYS A 331 -27.76 13.42 7.66
N PRO A 332 -28.69 12.74 6.96
CA PRO A 332 -28.42 12.17 5.65
C PRO A 332 -27.91 13.25 4.68
N GLY A 333 -26.72 13.05 4.13
CA GLY A 333 -25.99 14.03 3.34
C GLY A 333 -25.70 13.55 1.92
N VAL A 334 -24.41 13.37 1.59
CA VAL A 334 -23.93 13.03 0.25
C VAL A 334 -24.34 11.60 -0.14
N ALA A 335 -24.59 11.38 -1.43
CA ALA A 335 -24.87 10.04 -1.96
C ALA A 335 -23.57 9.24 -2.20
N ALA A 336 -23.59 7.96 -1.89
CA ALA A 336 -22.49 7.05 -2.16
C ALA A 336 -22.27 6.91 -3.67
N PRO A 337 -21.02 6.93 -4.16
CA PRO A 337 -20.74 6.71 -5.57
C PRO A 337 -21.22 5.34 -6.06
N ARG A 338 -21.38 5.19 -7.38
CA ARG A 338 -21.66 3.89 -7.99
C ARG A 338 -20.51 2.92 -7.72
N ASN A 339 -20.82 1.64 -7.59
CA ASN A 339 -19.84 0.59 -7.24
C ASN A 339 -18.66 0.58 -8.22
N GLY A 340 -18.91 0.71 -9.53
CA GLY A 340 -17.85 0.76 -10.55
C GLY A 340 -16.87 1.93 -10.37
N VAL A 341 -17.28 3.04 -9.75
CA VAL A 341 -16.39 4.18 -9.44
C VAL A 341 -15.51 3.86 -8.23
N LEU A 342 -16.08 3.26 -7.19
CA LEU A 342 -15.35 2.89 -5.97
C LEU A 342 -14.30 1.81 -6.24
N VAL A 343 -14.65 0.85 -7.10
CA VAL A 343 -13.80 -0.27 -7.53
C VAL A 343 -12.60 0.23 -8.35
N ARG A 344 -12.80 1.21 -9.25
CA ARG A 344 -11.71 1.79 -10.05
C ARG A 344 -10.77 2.67 -9.24
N ARG A 345 -11.20 3.18 -8.08
CA ARG A 345 -10.39 4.07 -7.24
C ARG A 345 -9.55 3.25 -6.27
N GLN A 346 -8.25 3.21 -6.53
CA GLN A 346 -7.29 2.67 -5.58
C GLN A 346 -7.29 3.52 -4.30
N PRO A 347 -6.95 2.91 -3.14
CA PRO A 347 -6.70 3.69 -1.93
C PRO A 347 -5.65 4.76 -2.25
N LEU A 348 -6.01 6.02 -2.02
CA LEU A 348 -5.07 7.12 -2.18
C LEU A 348 -4.39 7.36 -0.83
N PRO A 349 -3.10 7.75 -0.84
CA PRO A 349 -2.49 8.27 0.37
C PRO A 349 -3.25 9.50 0.87
N ASP A 350 -3.23 9.71 2.18
CA ASP A 350 -3.61 11.00 2.74
C ASP A 350 -2.71 12.03 2.05
N LEU A 351 -3.31 13.07 1.46
CA LEU A 351 -2.51 14.07 0.75
C LEU A 351 -1.45 14.59 1.71
N ALA A 352 -0.19 14.58 1.25
CA ALA A 352 0.75 15.60 1.67
C ALA A 352 -0.03 16.91 1.60
N LEU A 353 -0.14 17.61 2.73
CA LEU A 353 -0.70 18.95 2.75
C LEU A 353 0.05 19.73 1.67
N GLN A 354 -0.60 19.96 0.52
CA GLN A 354 -0.17 21.01 -0.38
C GLN A 354 -0.39 22.27 0.44
N GLU A 355 0.71 22.93 0.80
CA GLU A 355 0.66 24.28 1.35
C GLU A 355 -0.02 25.22 0.35
#